data_AF-G1VE02-F1
#
_entry.id   AF-G1VE02-F1
#
_cell.length_a   1.000
_cell.length_b   1.000
_cell.length_c   1.000
_cell.angle_alpha   90.00
_cell.angle_beta   90.00
_cell.angle_gamma   90.00
#
_symmetry.space_group_name_H-M   'P 1'
#
loop_
_entity.id
_entity.type
_entity.pdbx_description
1 polymer ?
#
loop_
_entity_poly.entity_id
_entity_poly.type
_entity_poly.pdbx_seq_one_letter_code
_entity_poly.pdbx_strand_id
1 'polypeptide(L)' 'MFGVIYTYRCILTNDWVSTEKDIITFYNERGASEKNFDIQNNDFGWSHLLFSFMAENMVFMMVTAMLKNQLIFLEKK' A
#
# COMPACT_ATOMS: atom_id res chain seq x y z
N MET A 1 6.67 31.38 -17.92
CA MET A 1 5.22 31.24 -17.70
C MET A 1 4.94 29.76 -17.42
N PHE A 2 5.11 29.32 -16.17
CA PHE A 2 4.84 27.94 -15.80
C PHE A 2 3.41 27.89 -15.27
N GLY A 3 2.48 27.51 -16.14
CA GLY A 3 1.08 27.27 -15.76
C GLY A 3 0.99 26.05 -14.83
N VAL A 4 -0.01 26.06 -13.96
CA VAL A 4 -0.30 24.95 -13.06
C VAL A 4 -0.60 23.71 -13.91
N ILE A 5 0.18 22.64 -13.76
CA ILE A 5 -0.01 21.39 -14.48
C ILE A 5 -1.11 20.60 -13.76
N TYR A 6 -2.30 20.56 -14.33
CA TYR A 6 -3.40 19.73 -13.82
C TYR A 6 -3.24 18.30 -14.34
N THR A 7 -3.18 17.34 -13.41
CA THR A 7 -3.20 15.91 -13.76
C THR A 7 -4.62 15.39 -13.62
N TYR A 8 -5.25 15.06 -14.73
CA TYR A 8 -6.57 14.42 -14.75
C TYR A 8 -6.42 12.90 -14.72
N ARG A 9 -7.21 12.22 -13.89
CA ARG A 9 -7.24 10.76 -13.78
C ARG A 9 -8.68 10.27 -13.88
N CYS A 10 -8.90 9.20 -14.62
CA CYS A 10 -10.19 8.55 -14.71
C CYS A 10 -10.29 7.46 -13.64
N ILE A 11 -11.41 7.40 -12.92
CA ILE A 11 -11.75 6.34 -11.97
C ILE A 11 -12.98 5.63 -12.53
N LEU A 12 -12.84 4.32 -12.80
CA LEU A 12 -13.96 3.47 -13.17
C LEU A 12 -14.37 2.65 -11.95
N THR A 13 -15.63 2.72 -11.56
CA THR A 13 -16.17 1.99 -10.41
C THR A 13 -17.51 1.34 -10.77
N ASN A 14 -17.82 0.22 -10.11
CA ASN A 14 -19.14 -0.40 -10.12
C ASN A 14 -20.02 0.07 -8.94
N ASP A 15 -19.59 1.13 -8.25
CA ASP A 15 -20.36 1.75 -7.18
C ASP A 15 -21.42 2.68 -7.77
N TRP A 16 -22.69 2.35 -7.53
CA TRP A 16 -23.87 3.09 -7.99
C TRP A 16 -24.53 3.93 -6.89
N VAL A 17 -24.03 3.84 -5.65
CA VAL A 17 -24.69 4.39 -4.45
C VAL A 17 -23.89 5.56 -3.87
N SER A 18 -22.57 5.44 -3.85
CA SER A 18 -21.69 6.47 -3.30
C SER A 18 -21.65 7.73 -4.16
N THR A 19 -21.41 8.88 -3.53
CA THR A 19 -21.22 10.13 -4.28
C THR A 19 -19.85 10.14 -4.97
N GLU A 20 -19.69 10.99 -5.99
CA GLU A 20 -18.40 11.12 -6.69
C GLU A 20 -17.27 11.52 -5.72
N LYS A 21 -17.59 12.35 -4.71
CA LYS A 21 -16.62 12.77 -3.69
C LYS A 21 -16.18 11.60 -2.80
N ASP A 22 -17.11 10.71 -2.45
CA ASP A 22 -16.80 9.53 -1.65
C ASP A 22 -15.94 8.55 -2.45
N ILE A 23 -16.27 8.34 -3.72
CA ILE A 23 -15.48 7.52 -4.65
C ILE A 23 -14.06 8.07 -4.80
N ILE A 24 -13.91 9.39 -4.95
CA ILE A 24 -12.59 10.05 -5.03
C ILE A 24 -11.82 9.88 -3.72
N THR A 25 -12.48 10.06 -2.58
CA THR A 25 -11.85 9.91 -1.25
C THR A 25 -11.36 8.49 -1.06
N PHE A 26 -12.23 7.50 -1.29
CA PHE A 26 -11.89 6.08 -1.22
C PHE A 26 -10.74 5.71 -2.16
N TYR A 27 -10.77 6.14 -3.42
CA TYR A 27 -9.70 5.82 -4.37
C TYR A 27 -8.36 6.46 -3.95
N ASN A 28 -8.38 7.66 -3.36
CA ASN A 28 -7.17 8.31 -2.87
C ASN A 28 -6.54 7.58 -1.68
N GLU A 29 -7.30 6.83 -0.89
CA GLU A 29 -6.77 5.98 0.19
C GLU A 29 -5.86 4.86 -0.34
N ARG A 30 -5.97 4.49 -1.63
CA ARG A 30 -5.07 3.51 -2.27
C ARG A 30 -3.60 3.90 -2.13
N GLY A 31 -3.27 5.20 -2.16
CA GLY A 31 -1.90 5.68 -1.96
C GLY A 31 -1.35 5.37 -0.55
N ALA A 32 -2.22 5.31 0.47
CA ALA A 32 -1.83 4.86 1.80
C ALA A 32 -1.53 3.36 1.84
N SER A 33 -2.19 2.56 0.98
CA SER A 33 -1.87 1.15 0.82
C SER A 33 -0.52 0.93 0.13
N GLU A 34 -0.12 1.78 -0.82
CA GLU A 34 1.21 1.72 -1.45
C GLU A 34 2.33 1.97 -0.41
N LYS A 35 2.11 2.93 0.51
CA LYS A 35 3.04 3.20 1.62
C LYS A 35 3.28 1.97 2.53
N ASN A 36 2.31 1.04 2.64
CA ASN A 36 2.53 -0.19 3.39
C ASN A 36 3.57 -1.10 2.74
N PHE A 37 3.70 -1.07 1.41
CA PHE A 37 4.74 -1.81 0.71
C PHE A 37 6.10 -1.13 0.86
N ASP A 38 6.15 0.20 0.89
CA ASP A 38 7.40 0.94 1.17
C ASP A 38 7.99 0.60 2.54
N ILE A 39 7.14 0.52 3.57
CA ILE A 39 7.57 0.11 4.93
C ILE A 39 8.15 -1.30 4.89
N GLN A 40 7.50 -2.23 4.19
CA GLN A 40 7.99 -3.60 4.09
C GLN A 40 9.31 -3.72 3.32
N ASN A 41 9.47 -2.90 2.26
CA ASN A 41 10.72 -2.79 1.53
C ASN A 41 11.87 -2.22 2.37
N ASN A 42 11.62 -1.16 3.15
CA ASN A 42 12.66 -0.48 3.92
C ASN A 42 12.99 -1.18 5.25
N ASP A 43 11.98 -1.65 5.99
CA ASP A 43 12.16 -2.13 7.36
C ASP A 43 12.41 -3.64 7.43
N PHE A 44 11.75 -4.42 6.54
CA PHE A 44 11.89 -5.88 6.47
C PHE A 44 12.78 -6.36 5.31
N GLY A 45 13.34 -5.43 4.53
CA GLY A 45 14.31 -5.76 3.49
C GLY A 45 13.73 -6.54 2.30
N TRP A 46 12.45 -6.35 1.98
CA TRP A 46 11.81 -7.03 0.84
C TRP A 46 12.51 -6.76 -0.51
N SER A 47 13.29 -5.69 -0.61
CA SER A 47 14.14 -5.39 -1.78
C SER A 47 15.34 -6.33 -1.94
N HIS A 48 15.81 -6.95 -0.85
CA HIS A 48 16.98 -7.83 -0.80
C HIS A 48 16.69 -9.07 0.03
N LEU A 49 15.99 -10.01 -0.59
CA LEU A 49 15.57 -11.26 0.03
C LEU A 49 16.77 -12.11 0.49
N LEU A 50 16.67 -12.63 1.70
CA LEU A 50 17.78 -13.28 2.42
C LEU A 50 18.01 -14.74 2.01
N PHE A 51 16.98 -15.43 1.50
CA PHE A 51 17.05 -16.86 1.22
C PHE A 51 17.33 -17.16 -0.25
N SER A 52 18.07 -18.24 -0.50
CA SER A 52 18.37 -18.69 -1.86
C SER A 52 17.17 -19.37 -2.53
N PHE A 53 16.23 -19.91 -1.74
CA PHE A 53 15.06 -20.60 -2.27
C PHE A 53 13.82 -19.71 -2.25
N MET A 54 13.07 -19.74 -3.36
CA MET A 54 11.86 -18.94 -3.52
C MET A 54 10.76 -19.29 -2.50
N ALA A 55 10.63 -20.57 -2.14
CA ALA A 55 9.64 -21.01 -1.15
C ALA A 55 9.89 -20.39 0.23
N GLU A 56 11.16 -20.30 0.64
CA GLU A 56 11.56 -19.68 1.92
C GLU A 56 11.29 -18.18 1.90
N ASN A 57 11.61 -17.51 0.79
CA ASN A 57 11.31 -16.10 0.60
C ASN A 57 9.79 -15.82 0.62
N MET A 58 8.95 -16.68 0.02
CA MET A 58 7.49 -16.50 0.08
C MET A 58 6.96 -16.57 1.52
N VAL A 59 7.43 -17.54 2.31
CA VAL A 59 7.03 -17.66 3.72
C VAL A 59 7.52 -16.45 4.52
N PHE A 60 8.76 -16.01 4.31
CA PHE A 60 9.31 -14.82 4.95
C PHE A 60 8.46 -13.56 4.69
N MET A 61 8.10 -13.32 3.43
CA MET A 61 7.28 -12.19 3.03
C MET A 61 5.87 -12.28 3.64
N MET A 62 5.25 -13.47 3.63
CA MET A 62 3.93 -13.66 4.22
C MET A 62 3.92 -13.41 5.73
N VAL A 63 4.92 -13.91 6.45
CA VAL A 63 5.03 -13.73 7.91
C VAL A 63 5.31 -12.27 8.27
N THR A 64 6.24 -11.60 7.58
CA THR A 64 6.57 -10.18 7.84
C THR A 64 5.41 -9.24 7.51
N ALA A 65 4.61 -9.54 6.47
CA ALA A 65 3.38 -8.82 6.17
C ALA A 65 2.33 -8.92 7.29
N MET A 66 2.17 -10.11 7.88
CA MET A 66 1.26 -10.31 9.02
C MET A 66 1.75 -9.62 10.29
N LEU A 67 3.07 -9.68 10.58
CA LEU A 67 3.68 -9.07 11.76
C LEU A 67 3.58 -7.54 11.73
N LYS A 68 3.76 -6.91 10.57
CA LYS A 68 3.57 -5.46 10.40
C LYS A 68 2.21 -4.99 10.92
N ASN A 69 1.14 -5.75 10.67
CA ASN A 69 -0.19 -5.37 11.14
C ASN A 69 -0.31 -5.43 12.67
N GLN A 70 0.38 -6.38 13.32
CA GLN A 70 0.40 -6.48 14.77
C GLN A 70 1.32 -5.44 15.43
N LEU A 71 2.48 -5.13 14.85
CA LEU A 71 3.39 -4.11 15.37
C LEU A 71 2.75 -2.71 15.36
N ILE A 72 2.06 -2.34 14.28
CA ILE A 72 1.32 -1.06 14.21
C ILE A 72 0.21 -0.99 15.25
N PHE A 73 -0.46 -2.13 15.53
CA PHE A 73 -1.47 -2.18 16.58
C PHE A 73 -0.87 -1.96 17.97
N LEU A 74 0.33 -2.47 18.23
CA LEU A 74 1.04 -2.30 19.50
C LEU A 74 1.60 -0.89 19.67
N GLU A 75 2.10 -0.24 18.62
CA GLU A 75 2.60 1.15 18.67
C GLU A 75 1.49 2.19 18.90
N LYS A 76 0.25 1.86 18.55
CA LYS A 76 -0.91 2.76 18.73
C LYS A 76 -1.56 2.69 20.11
N LYS A 77 -1.01 1.87 21.02
CA LYS A 77 -1.50 1.69 22.38
C LYS A 77 -0.58 2.36 23.38
#